data_AF-A0A9E7FBE8-F1
#
_entry.id   AF-A0A9E7FBE8-F1
#
_cell.length_a   1.000
_cell.length_b   1.000
_cell.length_c   1.000
_cell.angle_alpha   90.00
_cell.angle_beta   90.00
_cell.angle_gamma   90.00
#
_symmetry.space_group_name_H-M   'P 1'
#
loop_
_entity.id
_entity.type
_entity.pdbx_description
1 polymer ?
#
loop_
_entity_poly.entity_id
_entity_poly.type
_entity_poly.pdbx_seq_one_letter_code
_entity_poly.pdbx_strand_id
1 'polypeptide(L)' 'DHRLEENTEERERVTASGGEVGRLNLCGGKEIGPLRCWPGGLCLSRSIGDTDVGEFIVPIPHVKQVKVLEDV' A
#
# COMPACT_ATOMS: atom_id res chain seq x y z
N ASP A 1 -8.20 -4.76 0.47
CA ASP A 1 -7.38 -4.17 -0.61
C ASP A 1 -5.99 -3.83 -0.06
N HIS A 2 -4.95 -3.83 -0.89
CA HIS A 2 -3.59 -3.41 -0.50
C HIS A 2 -3.26 -1.97 -0.93
N ARG A 3 -4.24 -1.19 -1.41
CA ARG A 3 -4.13 0.25 -1.65
C ARG A 3 -4.15 1.02 -0.34
N LEU A 4 -3.21 1.95 -0.19
CA LEU A 4 -3.12 2.80 1.01
C LEU A 4 -4.32 3.75 1.16
N GLU A 5 -4.96 4.14 0.07
CA GLU A 5 -6.17 4.98 0.09
C GLU A 5 -7.35 4.28 0.77
N GLU A 6 -7.42 2.95 0.71
CA GLU A 6 -8.60 2.17 1.07
C GLU A 6 -8.43 1.38 2.37
N ASN A 7 -7.19 1.20 2.85
CA ASN A 7 -6.90 0.30 3.96
C ASN A 7 -6.15 1.00 5.10
N THR A 8 -6.88 1.34 6.16
CA THR A 8 -6.32 1.99 7.36
C THR A 8 -5.34 1.09 8.11
N GLU A 9 -5.62 -0.20 8.27
CA GLU A 9 -4.73 -1.14 8.96
C GLU A 9 -3.37 -1.24 8.26
N GLU A 10 -3.37 -1.24 6.93
CA GLU A 10 -2.14 -1.24 6.16
C GLU A 10 -1.35 0.08 6.30
N ARG A 11 -2.03 1.22 6.41
CA ARG A 11 -1.38 2.51 6.72
C ARG A 11 -0.75 2.47 8.10
N GLU A 12 -1.46 1.98 9.11
CA GLU A 12 -0.94 1.85 10.47
C GLU A 12 0.28 0.94 10.52
N ARG A 13 0.24 -0.21 9.85
CA ARG A 13 1.38 -1.13 9.76
C ARG A 13 2.60 -0.47 9.10
N VAL A 14 2.40 0.21 7.97
CA VAL A 14 3.48 0.91 7.26
C VAL A 14 4.10 1.99 8.14
N THR A 15 3.29 2.84 8.77
CA THR A 15 3.77 3.90 9.67
C THR A 15 4.47 3.34 10.90
N ALA A 16 3.94 2.27 11.50
CA ALA A 16 4.57 1.59 12.63
C ALA A 16 5.92 0.94 12.26
N SER A 17 6.13 0.64 10.98
CA SER A 17 7.38 0.10 10.43
C SER A 17 8.35 1.20 9.97
N GLY A 18 8.02 2.48 10.17
CA GLY A 18 8.86 3.63 9.84
C GLY A 18 8.68 4.19 8.42
N GLY A 19 7.73 3.67 7.64
CA GLY A 19 7.38 4.24 6.33
C GLY A 19 6.46 5.46 6.48
N GLU A 20 6.62 6.46 5.63
CA GLU A 20 5.72 7.61 5.61
C GLU A 20 4.56 7.36 4.65
N VAL A 21 3.35 7.80 5.00
CA VAL A 21 2.18 7.73 4.13
C VAL A 21 1.66 9.13 3.85
N GLY A 22 1.64 9.53 2.58
CA GLY A 22 1.21 10.86 2.17
C GLY A 22 0.89 10.95 0.69
N ARG A 23 0.15 12.00 0.30
CA ARG A 23 -0.05 12.33 -1.12
C ARG A 23 1.21 12.96 -1.69
N LEU A 24 1.33 12.95 -3.02
CA LEU A 24 2.42 13.68 -3.68
C LEU A 24 2.20 15.18 -3.45
N ASN A 25 3.19 15.86 -2.85
CA ASN A 25 3.17 17.29 -2.61
C ASN A 25 4.01 18.01 -3.68
N LEU A 26 3.36 18.87 -4.47
CA LEU A 26 4.01 19.69 -5.48
C LEU A 26 4.61 20.96 -4.84
N CYS A 27 5.56 21.60 -5.53
CA CYS A 27 6.05 22.93 -5.14
C CYS A 27 4.88 23.88 -4.85
N GLY A 28 4.83 24.44 -3.63
CA GLY A 28 3.72 25.29 -3.17
C GLY A 28 2.68 24.59 -2.29
N GLY A 29 2.91 23.36 -1.84
CA GLY A 29 2.07 22.70 -0.83
C GLY A 29 0.83 22.00 -1.38
N LYS A 30 0.67 21.92 -2.70
CA LYS A 30 -0.51 21.30 -3.32
C LYS A 30 -0.34 19.79 -3.36
N GLU A 31 -1.21 19.09 -2.64
CA GLU A 31 -1.30 17.63 -2.64
C GLU A 31 -2.15 17.10 -3.81
N ILE A 32 -1.66 16.05 -4.48
CA ILE A 32 -2.35 15.43 -5.62
C ILE A 32 -2.27 13.91 -5.60
N GLY A 33 -3.23 13.28 -6.30
CA GLY A 33 -3.25 11.83 -6.53
C GLY A 33 -3.53 11.02 -5.26
N PRO A 34 -3.44 9.68 -5.34
CA PRO A 34 -3.71 8.78 -4.21
C PRO A 34 -2.63 8.87 -3.12
N LEU A 35 -2.93 8.32 -1.94
CA LEU A 35 -1.93 8.07 -0.91
C LEU A 35 -0.82 7.15 -1.41
N ARG A 36 0.42 7.49 -1.03
CA ARG A 36 1.64 6.78 -1.39
C ARG A 36 2.48 6.53 -0.14
N CYS A 37 3.30 5.50 -0.22
CA CYS A 37 4.34 5.20 0.74
C CYS A 37 5.65 5.89 0.36
N TRP A 38 6.39 6.42 1.33
CA TRP A 38 7.67 7.07 1.14
C TRP A 38 8.74 6.51 2.09
N PRO A 39 10.01 6.42 1.66
CA PRO A 39 10.55 6.69 0.29
C PRO A 39 9.96 5.77 -0.80
N GLY A 40 10.15 6.08 -2.09
CA GLY A 40 9.74 5.25 -3.23
C GLY A 40 8.43 5.65 -3.94
N GLY A 41 7.42 6.10 -3.20
CA GLY A 41 6.19 6.69 -3.78
C GLY A 41 5.14 5.68 -4.25
N LEU A 42 5.15 4.44 -3.74
CA LEU A 42 4.21 3.39 -4.15
C LEU A 42 2.81 3.58 -3.54
N CYS A 43 1.74 3.42 -4.33
CA CYS A 43 0.36 3.56 -3.84
C CYS A 43 -0.19 2.31 -3.12
N LEU A 44 0.59 1.23 -3.10
CA LEU A 44 0.27 -0.07 -2.52
C LEU A 44 1.12 -0.30 -1.28
N SER A 45 0.59 -1.04 -0.31
CA SER A 45 1.28 -1.47 0.90
C SER A 45 1.94 -2.85 0.77
N ARG A 46 1.64 -3.60 -0.30
CA ARG A 46 2.18 -4.94 -0.55
C ARG A 46 2.45 -5.13 -2.04
N SER A 47 3.65 -5.55 -2.39
CA SER A 47 4.05 -5.86 -3.77
C SER A 47 5.29 -6.77 -3.78
N ILE A 48 5.64 -7.25 -4.97
CA ILE A 48 6.93 -7.90 -5.24
C ILE A 48 7.75 -6.91 -6.09
N GLY A 49 9.00 -6.67 -5.71
CA GLY A 49 9.88 -5.70 -6.36
C GLY A 49 9.90 -4.34 -5.66
N ASP A 50 10.45 -3.34 -6.32
CA ASP A 50 10.67 -1.97 -5.82
C ASP A 50 11.49 -1.94 -4.52
N THR A 51 12.79 -2.22 -4.66
CA THR A 51 13.75 -2.27 -3.54
C THR A 51 13.94 -0.91 -2.86
N ASP A 52 13.63 0.18 -3.55
CA ASP A 52 13.85 1.55 -3.07
C ASP A 52 12.82 1.98 -2.01
N VAL A 53 11.70 1.25 -1.90
CA VAL A 53 10.64 1.53 -0.92
C VAL A 53 10.98 0.98 0.46
N GLY A 54 11.94 0.07 0.60
CA GLY A 54 12.35 -0.49 1.89
C GLY A 54 11.40 -1.56 2.46
N GLU A 55 11.64 -1.98 3.71
CA GLU A 55 11.07 -3.20 4.30
C GLU A 55 9.57 -3.13 4.64
N PHE A 56 8.95 -1.95 4.59
CA PHE A 56 7.53 -1.77 4.94
C PHE A 56 6.55 -2.13 3.81
N ILE A 57 7.05 -2.32 2.58
CA ILE A 57 6.31 -2.93 1.48
C ILE A 57 6.62 -4.43 1.43
N VAL A 58 5.68 -5.23 1.90
CA VAL A 58 5.90 -6.67 2.11
C VAL A 58 5.37 -7.51 0.94
N PRO A 59 6.08 -8.58 0.53
CA PRO A 59 5.62 -9.51 -0.50
C PRO A 59 4.68 -10.59 0.07
N ILE A 60 3.80 -10.23 1.02
CA ILE A 60 2.92 -11.17 1.73
C ILE A 60 1.49 -11.05 1.19
N PRO A 61 0.99 -12.02 0.40
CA PRO A 61 -0.34 -11.94 -0.18
C PRO A 61 -1.44 -12.15 0.87
N HIS A 62 -2.61 -11.54 0.65
CA HIS A 62 -3.83 -11.96 1.33
C HIS A 62 -4.40 -13.22 0.63
N VAL A 63 -4.52 -14.32 1.37
CA VAL A 63 -4.97 -15.62 0.85
C VAL A 63 -6.37 -15.94 1.36
N LYS A 64 -7.30 -16.27 0.44
CA LYS A 64 -8.65 -16.73 0.77
C LYS A 64 -9.00 -17.94 -0.08
N GLN A 65 -9.39 -19.04 0.57
CA GLN A 65 -9.98 -20.19 -0.10
C GLN A 65 -11.49 -20.03 -0.20
N VAL A 66 -12.06 -20.38 -1.35
CA VAL A 66 -13.51 -20.34 -1.59
C VAL A 66 -13.99 -21.67 -2.14
N LYS A 67 -15.22 -22.06 -1.80
CA LYS A 67 -15.90 -23.21 -2.41
C LYS A 67 -16.63 -22.71 -3.66
N VAL A 68 -16.37 -23.33 -4.80
CA VAL A 68 -17.12 -23.08 -6.04
C VAL A 68 -18.41 -23.89 -5.98
N LEU A 69 -19.54 -23.25 -6.25
CA LEU A 69 -20.81 -23.95 -6.45
C LEU A 69 -20.92 -24.30 -7.93
N GLU A 70 -21.30 -25.54 -8.23
CA GLU A 70 -21.63 -25.95 -9.59
C GLU A 70 -23.07 -25.53 -9.89
N ASP A 71 -23.31 -24.94 -11.05
CA ASP A 71 -24.67 -24.68 -11.52
C ASP A 71 -25.35 -26.04 -11.83
N VAL A 72 -26.55 -26.23 -11.29
CA VAL A 72 -27.40 -27.43 -11.50
C VAL A 72 -28.22 -27.28 -12.77
#